data_AF-A0A3M1I9R0-F1
#
_entry.id   AF-A0A3M1I9R0-F1
#
_cell.length_a   1.000
_cell.length_b   1.000
_cell.length_c   1.000
_cell.angle_alpha   90.00
_cell.angle_beta   90.00
_cell.angle_gamma   90.00
#
_symmetry.space_group_name_H-M   'P 1'
#
loop_
_entity.id
_entity.type
_entity.pdbx_description
1 polymer ?
#
loop_
_entity_poly.entity_id
_entity_poly.type
_entity_poly.pdbx_seq_one_letter_code
_entity_poly.pdbx_strand_id
1 'polypeptide(L)'
;MGEIVYLINSTLDKVLPPVMAVLLAGFTISSLWRKQPTEGGLFEWIKFLTLLEALPLFLWVVIPVAIQAVVSSSPPSTMTTLIDWGGVFISTTLIIYWFSHEHSGYRGVITVLWIDTTLLAGWLIARWLGLLFISIPLLVWFYRLASHIALIVLPSSNPDDAREKRERVLAFLSYLFGVQRPFFVTIDGSLRGIEKRIPGDLVHRIHWVRGLIWTKSHQVVGITIGKQFQRVDGPGVIFLKQLERPLEVVDLRTQLRSSVIEAVTQDGIPIKAVVFASFAIDRRPWTRQQHEALTLLNPALKDARTPDVLGGRYPFSRARVRAALTRTSILADSRSEECETPPLLYWDDWVLKRVEEAARHVLAQRTLDELWRPKNDFEGANALNEIADAIRQRVETLLQEYGIQLFSARVARIMFWDEMKEEKQKKGEKLSPQEEEALSKEKADGEDIIRKQIAAWRSEWERRCKATLTQGKAEAERLKYDAQAYAYLALLTAIAESLREIDLQDPTIPHSTIAIRFAGALKNLLQQLSEETATGFPDQLGLFNHFTSEGTSHD
;
A
#
# COMPACT_ATOMS: atom_id res chain seq x y z
N MET A 1 10.02 58.25 -49.05
CA MET A 1 9.69 56.97 -48.37
C MET A 1 10.59 55.84 -48.86
N GLY A 2 10.64 55.51 -50.15
CA GLY A 2 11.48 54.43 -50.69
C GLY A 2 12.98 54.56 -50.37
N GLU A 3 13.57 55.76 -50.51
CA GLU A 3 14.99 55.99 -50.19
C GLU A 3 15.30 55.81 -48.69
N ILE A 4 14.39 56.22 -47.80
CA ILE A 4 14.55 56.06 -46.35
C ILE A 4 14.47 54.58 -45.98
N VAL A 5 13.51 53.83 -46.56
CA VAL A 5 13.38 52.38 -46.36
C VAL A 5 14.61 51.64 -46.87
N TYR A 6 15.13 52.02 -48.03
CA TYR A 6 16.37 51.46 -48.58
C TYR A 6 17.59 51.77 -47.72
N LEU A 7 17.73 53.01 -47.25
CA LEU A 7 18.81 53.43 -46.35
C LEU A 7 18.77 52.64 -45.04
N ILE A 8 17.58 52.51 -44.43
CA ILE A 8 17.38 51.73 -43.21
C ILE A 8 17.73 50.26 -43.44
N ASN A 9 17.20 49.63 -44.49
CA ASN A 9 17.48 48.22 -44.77
C ASN A 9 18.96 47.97 -45.08
N SER A 10 19.61 48.83 -45.87
CA SER A 10 21.05 48.68 -46.17
C SER A 10 21.94 48.92 -44.95
N THR A 11 21.51 49.80 -44.04
CA THR A 11 22.21 50.03 -42.77
C THR A 11 22.03 48.82 -41.85
N LEU A 12 20.82 48.27 -41.75
CA LEU A 12 20.53 47.07 -40.97
C LEU A 12 21.24 45.83 -41.55
N ASP A 13 21.29 45.66 -42.87
CA ASP A 13 22.02 44.57 -43.53
C ASP A 13 23.51 44.57 -43.16
N LYS A 14 24.11 45.76 -42.99
CA LYS A 14 25.53 45.90 -42.59
C LYS A 14 25.75 45.78 -41.09
N VAL A 15 24.84 46.33 -40.28
CA VAL A 15 25.03 46.51 -38.84
C VAL A 15 24.45 45.35 -38.03
N LEU A 16 23.30 44.82 -38.44
CA LEU A 16 22.57 43.85 -37.63
C LEU A 16 23.27 42.50 -37.54
N PRO A 17 23.81 41.89 -38.62
CA PRO A 17 24.54 40.62 -38.51
C PRO A 17 25.75 40.68 -37.54
N PRO A 18 26.66 41.67 -37.62
CA PRO A 18 27.76 41.74 -36.65
C PRO A 18 27.29 42.10 -35.25
N VAL A 19 26.27 42.95 -35.09
CA VAL A 19 25.69 43.22 -33.76
C VAL A 19 25.06 41.97 -33.17
N MET A 20 24.29 41.20 -33.95
CA MET A 20 23.71 39.93 -33.52
C MET A 20 24.80 38.90 -33.22
N ALA A 21 25.86 38.82 -34.02
CA ALA A 21 26.99 37.94 -33.77
C ALA A 21 27.74 38.33 -32.48
N VAL A 22 27.95 39.63 -32.21
CA VAL A 22 28.58 40.13 -30.99
C VAL A 22 27.66 39.94 -29.78
N LEU A 23 26.35 40.17 -29.92
CA LEU A 23 25.38 39.92 -28.86
C LEU A 23 25.31 38.43 -28.56
N LEU A 24 25.27 37.56 -29.57
CA LEU A 24 25.28 36.11 -29.39
C LEU A 24 26.61 35.63 -28.80
N ALA A 25 27.76 36.12 -29.29
CA ALA A 25 29.07 35.77 -28.75
C ALA A 25 29.28 36.29 -27.32
N GLY A 26 28.90 37.54 -27.05
CA GLY A 26 28.93 38.13 -25.71
C GLY A 26 27.99 37.39 -24.76
N PHE A 27 26.83 36.97 -25.27
CA PHE A 27 25.88 36.17 -24.52
C PHE A 27 26.42 34.76 -24.25
N THR A 28 27.02 34.06 -25.22
CA THR A 28 27.63 32.74 -25.02
C THR A 28 28.87 32.79 -24.12
N ILE A 29 29.69 33.84 -24.22
CA ILE A 29 30.85 34.05 -23.34
C ILE A 29 30.38 34.37 -21.90
N SER A 30 29.41 35.26 -21.74
CA SER A 30 28.77 35.56 -20.45
C SER A 30 28.10 34.33 -19.84
N SER A 31 27.49 33.50 -20.69
CA SER A 31 26.84 32.25 -20.29
C SER A 31 27.84 31.21 -19.79
N LEU A 32 29.00 31.10 -20.44
CA LEU A 32 30.14 30.27 -20.05
C LEU A 32 30.84 30.78 -18.78
N TRP A 33 30.90 32.10 -18.56
CA TRP A 33 31.61 32.71 -17.42
C TRP A 33 30.79 32.77 -16.11
N ARG A 34 29.46 32.80 -16.16
CA ARG A 34 28.63 32.68 -14.94
C ARG A 34 28.59 31.22 -14.46
N LYS A 35 29.66 30.86 -13.76
CA LYS A 35 29.99 29.56 -13.17
C LYS A 35 29.40 29.35 -11.76
N GLN A 36 28.25 29.96 -11.45
CA GLN A 36 27.54 29.63 -10.21
C GLN A 36 26.36 28.70 -10.51
N PRO A 37 26.35 27.48 -9.95
CA PRO A 37 25.22 26.58 -10.02
C PRO A 37 24.11 27.10 -9.09
N THR A 38 23.42 28.16 -9.49
CA THR A 38 22.19 28.56 -8.82
C THR A 38 21.05 27.71 -9.39
N GLU A 39 20.50 26.85 -8.55
CA GLU A 39 19.30 26.05 -8.78
C GLU A 39 18.11 26.95 -9.18
N GLY A 40 17.94 27.24 -10.48
CA GLY A 40 16.96 28.27 -10.84
C GLY A 40 16.81 28.65 -12.30
N GLY A 41 16.76 27.66 -13.20
CA GLY A 41 15.90 27.57 -14.41
C GLY A 41 15.83 28.68 -15.48
N LEU A 42 15.85 29.98 -15.17
CA LEU A 42 15.60 31.03 -16.17
C LEU A 42 16.89 31.49 -16.85
N PHE A 43 18.01 31.52 -16.13
CA PHE A 43 19.27 31.97 -16.71
C PHE A 43 19.84 30.91 -17.66
N GLU A 44 19.87 29.63 -17.25
CA GLU A 44 20.21 28.47 -18.10
C GLU A 44 19.26 28.32 -19.31
N TRP A 45 18.00 28.78 -19.20
CA TRP A 45 17.04 28.83 -20.32
C TRP A 45 17.48 29.81 -21.41
N ILE A 46 17.95 31.01 -21.04
CA ILE A 46 18.48 31.96 -22.04
C ILE A 46 19.80 31.43 -22.60
N LYS A 47 20.67 30.77 -21.80
CA LYS A 47 21.92 30.13 -22.27
C LYS A 47 21.70 29.06 -23.33
N PHE A 48 20.76 28.15 -23.13
CA PHE A 48 20.52 27.08 -24.08
C PHE A 48 19.78 27.56 -25.33
N LEU A 49 18.76 28.41 -25.20
CA LEU A 49 18.07 29.00 -26.36
C LEU A 49 19.00 29.86 -27.20
N THR A 50 19.80 30.71 -26.56
CA THR A 50 20.79 31.51 -27.29
C THR A 50 21.92 30.67 -27.85
N LEU A 51 22.33 29.54 -27.27
CA LEU A 51 23.40 28.71 -27.85
C LEU A 51 22.87 27.79 -28.96
N LEU A 52 21.62 27.34 -28.85
CA LEU A 52 20.91 26.57 -29.88
C LEU A 52 20.46 27.45 -31.06
N GLU A 53 20.14 28.73 -30.82
CA GLU A 53 19.91 29.71 -31.88
C GLU A 53 21.22 30.33 -32.38
N ALA A 54 22.20 30.59 -31.50
CA ALA A 54 23.52 31.09 -31.89
C ALA A 54 24.30 30.07 -32.67
N LEU A 55 24.14 28.76 -32.50
CA LEU A 55 24.94 27.80 -33.28
C LEU A 55 24.55 27.84 -34.78
N PRO A 56 23.25 27.78 -35.16
CA PRO A 56 22.78 28.15 -36.48
C PRO A 56 23.23 29.56 -36.83
N LEU A 57 22.87 30.61 -36.08
CA LEU A 57 23.20 32.02 -36.40
C LEU A 57 24.71 32.28 -36.53
N PHE A 58 25.57 31.57 -35.81
CA PHE A 58 27.03 31.68 -35.87
C PHE A 58 27.55 30.93 -37.09
N LEU A 59 27.10 29.69 -37.32
CA LEU A 59 27.35 28.98 -38.57
C LEU A 59 26.75 29.74 -39.78
N TRP A 60 25.80 30.65 -39.56
CA TRP A 60 25.06 31.36 -40.59
C TRP A 60 25.40 32.81 -40.83
N VAL A 61 25.98 33.48 -39.84
CA VAL A 61 26.48 34.84 -40.00
C VAL A 61 27.98 34.76 -40.19
N VAL A 62 28.69 33.97 -39.37
CA VAL A 62 30.15 33.94 -39.42
C VAL A 62 30.65 33.21 -40.65
N ILE A 63 30.05 32.08 -41.06
CA ILE A 63 30.52 31.37 -42.25
C ILE A 63 30.18 32.14 -43.54
N PRO A 64 28.96 32.66 -43.77
CA PRO A 64 28.67 33.45 -44.97
C PRO A 64 29.37 34.81 -44.99
N VAL A 65 29.57 35.49 -43.85
CA VAL A 65 30.39 36.72 -43.80
C VAL A 65 31.86 36.41 -44.01
N ALA A 66 32.39 35.30 -43.49
CA ALA A 66 33.76 34.86 -43.77
C ALA A 66 33.92 34.46 -45.24
N ILE A 67 32.93 33.76 -45.83
CA ILE A 67 32.90 33.40 -47.25
C ILE A 67 32.77 34.67 -48.10
N GLN A 68 31.89 35.64 -47.78
CA GLN A 68 31.78 36.91 -48.50
C GLN A 68 33.06 37.75 -48.41
N ALA A 69 33.67 37.83 -47.23
CA ALA A 69 34.93 38.52 -47.01
C ALA A 69 36.09 37.89 -47.81
N VAL A 70 36.02 36.58 -48.06
CA VAL A 70 37.02 35.82 -48.85
C VAL A 70 36.69 35.81 -50.35
N VAL A 71 35.42 35.87 -50.75
CA VAL A 71 35.00 35.53 -52.13
C VAL A 71 34.71 36.74 -53.03
N SER A 72 34.22 37.92 -52.59
CA SER A 72 34.14 39.08 -53.52
C SER A 72 33.56 40.40 -52.98
N SER A 73 34.06 41.50 -53.53
CA SER A 73 33.61 42.90 -53.46
C SER A 73 32.30 43.22 -54.22
N SER A 74 31.47 42.21 -54.51
CA SER A 74 30.26 42.37 -55.32
C SER A 74 29.02 42.47 -54.43
N PRO A 75 28.05 43.35 -54.73
CA PRO A 75 26.82 43.45 -53.96
C PRO A 75 26.09 42.09 -53.97
N PRO A 76 25.57 41.63 -52.82
CA PRO A 76 24.88 40.34 -52.72
C PRO A 76 23.72 40.30 -53.72
N SER A 77 23.77 39.34 -54.64
CA SER A 77 22.65 39.09 -55.55
C SER A 77 21.50 38.48 -54.74
N THR A 78 20.26 38.76 -55.13
CA THR A 78 19.05 38.20 -54.50
C THR A 78 19.10 36.68 -54.38
N MET A 79 19.79 36.01 -55.30
CA MET A 79 20.00 34.56 -55.32
C MET A 79 20.85 34.07 -54.14
N THR A 80 21.91 34.79 -53.77
CA THR A 80 22.73 34.40 -52.61
C THR A 80 21.93 34.40 -51.31
N THR A 81 21.07 35.40 -51.11
CA THR A 81 20.25 35.48 -49.89
C THR A 81 19.15 34.41 -49.84
N LEU A 82 18.62 33.98 -50.99
CA LEU A 82 17.68 32.86 -51.05
C LEU A 82 18.38 31.52 -50.74
N ILE A 83 19.60 31.34 -51.24
CA ILE A 83 20.43 30.15 -50.96
C ILE A 83 20.77 30.09 -49.48
N ASP A 84 21.09 31.25 -48.89
CA ASP A 84 21.19 31.40 -47.45
C ASP A 84 19.87 30.91 -46.88
N TRP A 85 18.76 31.66 -46.90
CA TRP A 85 17.48 31.26 -46.26
C TRP A 85 17.10 29.78 -46.41
N GLY A 86 17.27 29.19 -47.59
CA GLY A 86 17.07 27.75 -47.82
C GLY A 86 17.85 26.84 -46.85
N GLY A 87 19.10 27.16 -46.53
CA GLY A 87 19.87 26.42 -45.54
C GLY A 87 19.39 26.59 -44.09
N VAL A 88 18.73 27.70 -43.70
CA VAL A 88 18.20 27.89 -42.33
C VAL A 88 17.10 26.87 -42.22
N PHE A 89 16.13 26.93 -43.14
CA PHE A 89 15.00 26.01 -43.20
C PHE A 89 15.47 24.56 -43.16
N ILE A 90 16.43 24.19 -44.01
CA ILE A 90 16.93 22.81 -44.06
C ILE A 90 17.59 22.43 -42.73
N SER A 91 18.47 23.27 -42.18
CA SER A 91 19.19 22.95 -40.95
C SER A 91 18.32 22.93 -39.70
N THR A 92 17.47 23.93 -39.47
CA THR A 92 16.53 23.99 -38.34
C THR A 92 15.54 22.83 -38.40
N THR A 93 15.01 22.54 -39.58
CA THR A 93 14.08 21.42 -39.79
C THR A 93 14.76 20.09 -39.57
N LEU A 94 16.00 19.89 -40.06
CA LEU A 94 16.76 18.65 -39.84
C LEU A 94 17.13 18.45 -38.37
N ILE A 95 17.57 19.51 -37.69
CA ILE A 95 17.88 19.47 -36.24
C ILE A 95 16.63 19.06 -35.47
N ILE A 96 15.50 19.72 -35.73
CA ILE A 96 14.28 19.45 -34.97
C ILE A 96 13.70 18.10 -35.34
N TYR A 97 13.74 17.69 -36.61
CA TYR A 97 13.42 16.32 -37.02
C TYR A 97 14.27 15.31 -36.25
N TRP A 98 15.59 15.51 -36.16
CA TRP A 98 16.46 14.59 -35.45
C TRP A 98 16.10 14.47 -33.96
N PHE A 99 15.82 15.58 -33.27
CA PHE A 99 15.38 15.57 -31.87
C PHE A 99 13.95 15.05 -31.67
N SER A 100 13.05 15.30 -32.62
CA SER A 100 11.60 15.12 -32.43
C SER A 100 11.03 13.85 -33.07
N HIS A 101 11.72 13.25 -34.04
CA HIS A 101 11.14 12.20 -34.91
C HIS A 101 10.71 10.96 -34.12
N GLU A 102 11.48 10.53 -33.12
CA GLU A 102 11.20 9.31 -32.34
C GLU A 102 9.87 9.40 -31.56
N HIS A 103 9.51 10.58 -31.05
CA HIS A 103 8.42 10.72 -30.07
C HIS A 103 7.24 11.53 -30.58
N SER A 104 7.48 12.50 -31.47
CA SER A 104 6.47 13.47 -31.87
C SER A 104 5.96 13.29 -33.31
N GLY A 105 6.63 12.44 -34.10
CA GLY A 105 6.43 12.38 -35.55
C GLY A 105 6.80 13.71 -36.20
N TYR A 106 5.95 14.23 -37.08
CA TYR A 106 6.22 15.46 -37.85
C TYR A 106 5.76 16.76 -37.19
N ARG A 107 5.17 16.73 -35.98
CA ARG A 107 4.58 17.92 -35.34
C ARG A 107 5.60 19.03 -35.08
N GLY A 108 6.77 18.67 -34.56
CA GLY A 108 7.87 19.62 -34.35
C GLY A 108 8.32 20.25 -35.66
N VAL A 109 8.53 19.43 -36.68
CA VAL A 109 8.90 19.87 -38.04
C VAL A 109 7.88 20.83 -38.62
N ILE A 110 6.59 20.53 -38.55
CA ILE A 110 5.52 21.40 -39.08
C ILE A 110 5.52 22.75 -38.36
N THR A 111 5.63 22.75 -37.03
CA THR A 111 5.65 23.98 -36.22
C THR A 111 6.84 24.86 -36.61
N VAL A 112 8.00 24.26 -36.82
CA VAL A 112 9.25 24.96 -37.19
C VAL A 112 9.20 25.48 -38.60
N LEU A 113 8.74 24.67 -39.55
CA LEU A 113 8.53 25.11 -40.93
C LEU A 113 7.57 26.30 -40.99
N TRP A 114 6.53 26.33 -40.17
CA TRP A 114 5.63 27.48 -40.09
C TRP A 114 6.32 28.74 -39.54
N ILE A 115 7.14 28.59 -38.49
CA ILE A 115 7.94 29.70 -37.93
C ILE A 115 8.92 30.22 -38.99
N ASP A 116 9.67 29.33 -39.63
CA ASP A 116 10.65 29.68 -40.66
C ASP A 116 9.97 30.34 -41.86
N THR A 117 8.82 29.81 -42.31
CA THR A 117 8.01 30.40 -43.39
C THR A 117 7.53 31.80 -43.04
N THR A 118 7.11 32.01 -41.80
CA THR A 118 6.68 33.33 -41.30
C THR A 118 7.82 34.34 -41.30
N LEU A 119 9.02 33.90 -40.90
CA LEU A 119 10.24 34.74 -40.93
C LEU A 119 10.63 35.07 -42.38
N LEU A 120 10.67 34.07 -43.25
CA LEU A 120 10.97 34.26 -44.67
C LEU A 120 9.98 35.20 -45.36
N ALA A 121 8.69 35.05 -45.10
CA ALA A 121 7.64 35.89 -45.69
C ALA A 121 7.82 37.37 -45.30
N GLY A 122 8.07 37.66 -44.02
CA GLY A 122 8.35 39.04 -43.59
C GLY A 122 9.63 39.57 -44.23
N TRP A 123 10.68 38.75 -44.31
CA TRP A 123 11.91 39.13 -44.99
C TRP A 123 11.70 39.42 -46.49
N LEU A 124 10.90 38.63 -47.20
CA LEU A 124 10.61 38.85 -48.62
C LEU A 124 9.81 40.14 -48.88
N ILE A 125 8.88 40.50 -48.00
CA ILE A 125 8.02 41.69 -48.18
C ILE A 125 8.82 42.99 -48.00
N ALA A 126 9.60 43.08 -46.91
CA ALA A 126 10.22 44.34 -46.51
C ALA A 126 11.60 44.16 -45.84
N ARG A 127 12.27 43.03 -46.06
CA ARG A 127 13.56 42.66 -45.43
C ARG A 127 13.48 42.77 -43.92
N TRP A 128 14.41 43.47 -43.28
CA TRP A 128 14.44 43.65 -41.82
C TRP A 128 13.20 44.35 -41.27
N LEU A 129 12.68 45.35 -42.00
CA LEU A 129 11.43 46.00 -41.59
C LEU A 129 10.26 45.03 -41.62
N GLY A 130 10.20 44.15 -42.62
CA GLY A 130 9.16 43.13 -42.68
C GLY A 130 9.31 42.07 -41.58
N LEU A 131 10.53 41.63 -41.26
CA LEU A 131 10.76 40.77 -40.10
C LEU A 131 10.27 41.41 -38.79
N LEU A 132 10.65 42.67 -38.55
CA LEU A 132 10.36 43.37 -37.30
C LEU A 132 8.86 43.70 -37.15
N PHE A 133 8.22 44.17 -38.22
CA PHE A 133 6.84 44.66 -38.17
C PHE A 133 5.78 43.65 -38.63
N ILE A 134 6.16 42.58 -39.33
CA ILE A 134 5.23 41.54 -39.79
C ILE A 134 5.49 40.24 -39.03
N SER A 135 6.71 39.67 -39.15
CA SER A 135 6.99 38.33 -38.60
C SER A 135 6.98 38.31 -37.07
N ILE A 136 7.66 39.25 -36.40
CA ILE A 136 7.73 39.27 -34.93
C ILE A 136 6.33 39.44 -34.30
N PRO A 137 5.47 40.41 -34.71
CA PRO A 137 4.12 40.50 -34.18
C PRO A 137 3.28 39.25 -34.43
N LEU A 138 3.42 38.62 -35.60
CA LEU A 138 2.72 37.36 -35.91
C LEU A 138 3.18 36.22 -35.01
N LEU A 139 4.48 36.10 -34.75
CA LEU A 139 5.03 35.12 -33.81
C LEU A 139 4.59 35.40 -32.37
N VAL A 140 4.61 36.66 -31.92
CA VAL A 140 4.10 37.06 -30.60
C VAL A 140 2.62 36.68 -30.46
N TRP A 141 1.83 36.91 -31.51
CA TRP A 141 0.42 36.51 -31.54
C TRP A 141 0.27 34.99 -31.48
N PHE A 142 1.05 34.23 -32.26
CA PHE A 142 1.08 32.78 -32.21
C PHE A 142 1.39 32.24 -30.82
N TYR A 143 2.44 32.74 -30.14
CA TYR A 143 2.79 32.30 -28.79
C TYR A 143 1.73 32.68 -27.75
N ARG A 144 1.09 33.85 -27.89
CA ARG A 144 -0.05 34.22 -27.03
C ARG A 144 -1.24 33.29 -27.23
N LEU A 145 -1.56 32.98 -28.49
CA LEU A 145 -2.64 32.06 -28.82
C LEU A 145 -2.33 30.64 -28.30
N ALA A 146 -1.13 30.14 -28.54
CA ALA A 146 -0.67 28.84 -28.04
C ALA A 146 -0.72 28.78 -26.50
N SER A 147 -0.33 29.87 -25.82
CA SER A 147 -0.45 29.97 -24.37
C SER A 147 -1.90 29.94 -23.91
N HIS A 148 -2.80 30.62 -24.61
CA HIS A 148 -4.23 30.60 -24.29
C HIS A 148 -4.85 29.22 -24.52
N ILE A 149 -4.53 28.57 -25.65
CA ILE A 149 -4.95 27.19 -25.97
C ILE A 149 -4.41 26.22 -24.91
N ALA A 150 -3.15 26.36 -24.48
CA ALA A 150 -2.59 25.53 -23.42
C ALA A 150 -3.40 25.60 -22.12
N LEU A 151 -3.88 26.80 -21.77
CA LEU A 151 -4.71 27.04 -20.60
C LEU A 151 -6.16 26.54 -20.74
N ILE A 152 -6.61 26.21 -21.96
CA ILE A 152 -7.93 25.62 -22.22
C ILE A 152 -7.82 24.09 -22.30
N VAL A 153 -6.80 23.59 -23.00
CA VAL A 153 -6.68 22.16 -23.36
C VAL A 153 -6.09 21.33 -22.24
N LEU A 154 -5.03 21.81 -21.58
CA LEU A 154 -4.42 21.03 -20.50
C LEU A 154 -5.28 21.12 -19.25
N PRO A 155 -5.44 20.04 -18.46
CA PRO A 155 -6.11 20.15 -17.18
C PRO A 155 -5.35 21.09 -16.22
N SER A 156 -6.01 21.52 -15.14
CA SER A 156 -5.38 22.29 -14.05
C SER A 156 -5.82 21.76 -12.68
N SER A 157 -4.89 21.69 -11.74
CA SER A 157 -5.16 21.46 -10.31
C SER A 157 -5.60 22.75 -9.62
N ASN A 158 -4.85 23.83 -9.85
CA ASN A 158 -5.10 25.16 -9.32
C ASN A 158 -5.07 26.17 -10.47
N PRO A 159 -6.25 26.50 -11.05
CA PRO A 159 -6.32 27.36 -12.22
C PRO A 159 -5.84 28.79 -11.95
N ASP A 160 -5.70 29.21 -10.69
CA ASP A 160 -5.26 30.56 -10.33
C ASP A 160 -3.75 30.67 -10.11
N ASP A 161 -3.05 29.55 -9.89
CA ASP A 161 -1.60 29.58 -9.64
C ASP A 161 -0.82 29.97 -10.89
N ALA A 162 -0.08 31.07 -10.80
CA ALA A 162 0.76 31.58 -11.88
C ALA A 162 1.88 30.61 -12.26
N ARG A 163 2.38 29.82 -11.29
CA ARG A 163 3.42 28.81 -11.57
C ARG A 163 2.85 27.67 -12.40
N GLU A 164 1.71 27.12 -11.98
CA GLU A 164 1.01 26.07 -12.72
C GLU A 164 0.64 26.52 -14.15
N LYS A 165 0.11 27.75 -14.32
CA LYS A 165 -0.16 28.34 -15.64
C LYS A 165 1.08 28.31 -16.54
N ARG A 166 2.23 28.73 -16.02
CA ARG A 166 3.50 28.71 -16.77
C ARG A 166 3.92 27.30 -17.13
N GLU A 167 3.80 26.34 -16.22
CA GLU A 167 4.16 24.94 -16.48
C GLU A 167 3.25 24.28 -17.53
N ARG A 168 1.96 24.60 -17.54
CA ARG A 168 1.01 24.18 -18.60
C ARG A 168 1.43 24.72 -19.96
N VAL A 169 1.71 26.01 -20.05
CA VAL A 169 2.19 26.63 -21.30
C VAL A 169 3.47 25.97 -21.78
N LEU A 170 4.45 25.74 -20.90
CA LEU A 170 5.71 25.08 -21.26
C LEU A 170 5.52 23.63 -21.72
N ALA A 171 4.65 22.86 -21.03
CA ALA A 171 4.32 21.50 -21.43
C ALA A 171 3.67 21.48 -22.83
N PHE A 172 2.74 22.39 -23.10
CA PHE A 172 2.09 22.50 -24.40
C PHE A 172 3.04 22.96 -25.51
N LEU A 173 3.90 23.95 -25.25
CA LEU A 173 4.92 24.37 -26.22
C LEU A 173 5.89 23.22 -26.52
N SER A 174 6.33 22.46 -25.50
CA SER A 174 7.20 21.31 -25.72
C SER A 174 6.53 20.23 -26.60
N TYR A 175 5.21 20.08 -26.48
CA TYR A 175 4.41 19.21 -27.34
C TYR A 175 4.31 19.72 -28.78
N LEU A 176 4.16 21.02 -29.00
CA LEU A 176 4.16 21.63 -30.34
C LEU A 176 5.51 21.45 -31.06
N PHE A 177 6.61 21.69 -30.34
CA PHE A 177 7.97 21.50 -30.88
C PHE A 177 8.39 20.03 -30.98
N GLY A 178 7.58 19.11 -30.46
CA GLY A 178 7.88 17.69 -30.52
C GLY A 178 9.01 17.21 -29.60
N VAL A 179 9.37 18.04 -28.62
CA VAL A 179 10.45 17.79 -27.65
C VAL A 179 9.86 17.43 -26.29
N GLN A 180 8.63 16.89 -26.26
CA GLN A 180 7.89 16.65 -25.03
C GLN A 180 8.44 15.48 -24.21
N ARG A 181 8.26 15.60 -22.90
CA ARG A 181 8.37 14.47 -21.97
C ARG A 181 7.08 13.65 -21.98
N PRO A 182 7.11 12.40 -21.50
CA PRO A 182 5.93 11.55 -21.54
C PRO A 182 4.77 12.14 -20.73
N PHE A 183 3.55 11.99 -21.27
CA PHE A 183 2.33 12.31 -20.55
C PHE A 183 1.67 11.03 -20.08
N PHE A 184 1.39 11.00 -18.79
CA PHE A 184 0.79 9.87 -18.11
C PHE A 184 -0.61 10.24 -17.63
N VAL A 185 -1.54 9.31 -17.76
CA VAL A 185 -2.89 9.44 -17.22
C VAL A 185 -3.17 8.22 -16.36
N THR A 186 -3.63 8.46 -15.14
CA THR A 186 -4.05 7.38 -14.25
C THR A 186 -5.39 6.82 -14.73
N ILE A 187 -5.48 5.50 -14.87
CA ILE A 187 -6.73 4.82 -15.25
C ILE A 187 -7.69 4.83 -14.05
N ASP A 188 -9.00 4.91 -14.31
CA ASP A 188 -10.00 4.76 -13.25
C ASP A 188 -10.23 3.30 -12.89
N GLY A 189 -10.53 3.05 -11.63
CA GLY A 189 -10.93 1.74 -11.13
C GLY A 189 -9.87 1.06 -10.27
N SER A 190 -10.08 -0.23 -10.02
CA SER A 190 -9.17 -1.09 -9.26
C SER A 190 -7.83 -1.31 -9.98
N LEU A 191 -7.76 -0.95 -11.26
CA LEU A 191 -6.58 -1.06 -12.10
C LEU A 191 -5.58 0.04 -11.73
N ARG A 192 -4.49 -0.38 -11.09
CA ARG A 192 -3.39 0.43 -10.56
C ARG A 192 -2.46 1.00 -11.66
N GLY A 193 -2.98 1.03 -12.88
CA GLY A 193 -2.21 1.30 -14.09
C GLY A 193 -2.05 2.79 -14.35
N ILE A 194 -0.84 3.14 -14.78
CA ILE A 194 -0.52 4.47 -15.32
C ILE A 194 -0.37 4.30 -16.82
N GLU A 195 -1.31 4.85 -17.58
CA GLU A 195 -1.30 4.79 -19.02
C GLU A 195 -0.41 5.91 -19.57
N LYS A 196 0.59 5.56 -20.36
CA LYS A 196 1.40 6.53 -21.11
C LYS A 196 0.64 6.93 -22.38
N ARG A 197 -0.06 8.07 -22.33
CA ARG A 197 -0.87 8.57 -23.47
C ARG A 197 -0.06 9.26 -24.55
N ILE A 198 1.01 9.96 -24.16
CA ILE A 198 1.89 10.64 -25.12
C ILE A 198 3.31 10.13 -24.90
N PRO A 199 3.94 9.53 -25.92
CA PRO A 199 5.33 9.15 -25.81
C PRO A 199 6.23 10.37 -25.74
N GLY A 200 7.31 10.21 -24.99
CA GLY A 200 8.34 11.22 -24.79
C GLY A 200 9.55 10.60 -24.11
N ASP A 201 10.68 11.27 -24.27
CA ASP A 201 11.95 10.88 -23.66
C ASP A 201 12.09 11.51 -22.26
N LEU A 202 12.54 10.70 -21.31
CA LEU A 202 12.78 11.10 -19.93
C LEU A 202 14.21 11.66 -19.74
N VAL A 203 15.14 11.28 -20.62
CA VAL A 203 16.58 11.59 -20.53
C VAL A 203 16.91 12.95 -21.15
N HIS A 204 16.01 13.50 -21.96
CA HIS A 204 16.17 14.82 -22.57
C HIS A 204 16.69 15.85 -21.56
N ARG A 205 17.91 16.32 -21.83
CA ARG A 205 18.67 17.25 -20.98
C ARG A 205 18.06 18.64 -20.92
N ILE A 206 17.02 18.89 -21.71
CA ILE A 206 16.34 20.17 -21.78
C ILE A 206 15.52 20.37 -20.51
N HIS A 207 16.04 21.19 -19.59
CA HIS A 207 15.46 21.41 -18.27
C HIS A 207 14.05 22.03 -18.28
N TRP A 208 13.69 22.78 -19.33
CA TRP A 208 12.40 23.47 -19.43
C TRP A 208 11.25 22.58 -19.92
N VAL A 209 11.56 21.43 -20.53
CA VAL A 209 10.54 20.46 -20.93
C VAL A 209 9.95 19.84 -19.67
N ARG A 210 8.63 19.82 -19.59
CA ARG A 210 7.88 19.22 -18.48
C ARG A 210 7.12 18.00 -18.98
N GLY A 211 7.22 16.91 -18.24
CA GLY A 211 6.25 15.82 -18.38
C GLY A 211 5.01 16.17 -17.59
N LEU A 212 3.92 15.45 -17.84
CA LEU A 212 2.65 15.69 -17.17
C LEU A 212 2.10 14.35 -16.70
N ILE A 213 1.73 14.25 -15.43
CA ILE A 213 0.89 13.17 -14.92
C ILE A 213 -0.45 13.80 -14.57
N TRP A 214 -1.52 13.23 -15.10
CA TRP A 214 -2.86 13.61 -14.72
C TRP A 214 -3.48 12.53 -13.83
N THR A 215 -3.80 12.91 -12.60
CA THR A 215 -4.44 12.06 -11.60
C THR A 215 -5.84 12.54 -11.25
N LYS A 216 -6.69 11.63 -10.76
CA LYS A 216 -8.01 11.99 -10.23
C LYS A 216 -7.90 12.66 -8.87
N SER A 217 -8.98 13.31 -8.43
CA SER A 217 -9.09 14.03 -7.15
C SER A 217 -8.82 13.19 -5.88
N HIS A 218 -8.80 11.86 -6.02
CA HIS A 218 -8.56 10.91 -4.95
C HIS A 218 -7.31 10.06 -5.16
N GLN A 219 -6.49 10.37 -6.16
CA GLN A 219 -5.30 9.61 -6.51
C GLN A 219 -4.06 10.49 -6.37
N VAL A 220 -3.04 9.95 -5.73
CA VAL A 220 -1.71 10.56 -5.63
C VAL A 220 -0.69 9.62 -6.22
N VAL A 221 0.43 10.16 -6.68
CA VAL A 221 1.46 9.37 -7.36
C VAL A 221 2.78 9.52 -6.63
N GLY A 222 3.43 8.38 -6.37
CA GLY A 222 4.82 8.35 -5.98
C GLY A 222 5.71 8.62 -7.20
N ILE A 223 6.71 9.49 -7.06
CA ILE A 223 7.62 9.87 -8.12
C ILE A 223 9.04 9.48 -7.71
N THR A 224 9.74 8.80 -8.61
CA THR A 224 11.12 8.36 -8.42
C THR A 224 12.07 9.01 -9.43
N ILE A 225 13.34 9.08 -9.07
CA ILE A 225 14.45 9.42 -9.97
C ILE A 225 15.40 8.22 -9.94
N GLY A 226 15.41 7.44 -11.02
CA GLY A 226 16.11 6.16 -11.06
C GLY A 226 15.59 5.20 -9.98
N LYS A 227 16.47 4.78 -9.06
CA LYS A 227 16.12 3.89 -7.93
C LYS A 227 15.70 4.64 -6.67
N GLN A 228 15.81 5.97 -6.63
CA GLN A 228 15.54 6.76 -5.43
C GLN A 228 14.12 7.33 -5.48
N PHE A 229 13.40 7.19 -4.36
CA PHE A 229 12.11 7.85 -4.16
C PHE A 229 12.31 9.36 -3.96
N GLN A 230 11.69 10.18 -4.83
CA GLN A 230 11.88 11.63 -4.82
C GLN A 230 10.79 12.35 -4.04
N ARG A 231 9.52 12.24 -4.46
CA ARG A 231 8.38 12.90 -3.80
C ARG A 231 7.05 12.19 -4.06
N VAL A 232 6.05 12.52 -3.23
CA VAL A 232 4.64 12.22 -3.48
C VAL A 232 3.97 13.50 -3.98
N ASP A 233 3.18 13.39 -5.04
CA ASP A 233 2.46 14.54 -5.60
C ASP A 233 1.02 14.20 -6.03
N GLY A 234 0.21 15.24 -6.23
CA GLY A 234 -1.22 15.16 -6.54
C GLY A 234 -2.13 15.58 -5.38
N PRO A 235 -3.46 15.43 -5.52
CA PRO A 235 -4.17 15.00 -6.72
C PRO A 235 -4.22 16.07 -7.83
N GLY A 236 -4.54 15.66 -9.05
CA GLY A 236 -4.72 16.54 -10.21
C GLY A 236 -3.56 16.47 -11.21
N VAL A 237 -3.18 17.60 -11.77
CA VAL A 237 -2.05 17.76 -12.70
C VAL A 237 -0.74 17.90 -11.93
N ILE A 238 0.22 17.06 -12.30
CA ILE A 238 1.55 16.99 -11.72
C ILE A 238 2.57 17.16 -12.84
N PHE A 239 3.51 18.09 -12.68
CA PHE A 239 4.58 18.30 -13.66
C PHE A 239 5.85 17.51 -13.27
N LEU A 240 6.33 16.71 -14.21
CA LEU A 240 7.56 15.93 -14.04
C LEU A 240 8.79 16.78 -14.31
N LYS A 241 9.74 16.75 -13.37
CA LYS A 241 11.09 17.29 -13.53
C LYS A 241 11.97 16.30 -14.32
N GLN A 242 13.25 16.65 -14.45
CA GLN A 242 14.19 15.86 -15.23
C GLN A 242 14.40 14.49 -14.59
N LEU A 243 14.38 13.43 -15.40
CA LEU A 243 14.52 12.03 -14.96
C LEU A 243 13.45 11.52 -13.96
N GLU A 244 12.45 12.34 -13.63
CA GLU A 244 11.34 11.92 -12.77
C GLU A 244 10.42 10.95 -13.52
N ARG A 245 10.08 9.85 -12.86
CA ARG A 245 9.17 8.82 -13.38
C ARG A 245 8.07 8.54 -12.35
N PRO A 246 6.83 8.30 -12.78
CA PRO A 246 5.83 7.79 -11.86
C PRO A 246 6.19 6.36 -11.44
N LEU A 247 6.12 6.08 -10.13
CA LEU A 247 6.34 4.77 -9.54
C LEU A 247 5.02 3.99 -9.44
N GLU A 248 4.08 4.52 -8.66
CA GLU A 248 2.84 3.84 -8.31
C GLU A 248 1.76 4.88 -7.96
N VAL A 249 0.50 4.56 -8.29
CA VAL A 249 -0.67 5.37 -7.92
C VAL A 249 -1.25 4.85 -6.60
N VAL A 250 -1.45 5.76 -5.66
CA VAL A 250 -2.12 5.47 -4.39
C VAL A 250 -3.51 6.08 -4.42
N ASP A 251 -4.54 5.24 -4.33
CA ASP A 251 -5.91 5.69 -4.13
C ASP A 251 -6.10 6.04 -2.64
N LEU A 252 -6.43 7.30 -2.38
CA LEU A 252 -6.66 7.86 -1.06
C LEU A 252 -7.99 7.45 -0.45
N ARG A 253 -8.94 6.90 -1.23
CA ARG A 253 -10.24 6.43 -0.73
C ARG A 253 -10.08 5.23 0.19
N THR A 254 -11.13 4.94 0.94
CA THR A 254 -11.24 3.67 1.64
C THR A 254 -11.38 2.56 0.62
N GLN A 255 -10.38 1.68 0.57
CA GLN A 255 -10.39 0.50 -0.26
C GLN A 255 -10.98 -0.66 0.54
N LEU A 256 -11.72 -1.52 -0.15
CA LEU A 256 -12.18 -2.80 0.37
C LEU A 256 -11.55 -3.89 -0.50
N ARG A 257 -10.73 -4.74 0.11
CA ARG A 257 -10.09 -5.88 -0.53
C ARG A 257 -10.50 -7.16 0.16
N SER A 258 -10.55 -8.23 -0.59
CA SER A 258 -10.81 -9.57 -0.08
C SER A 258 -9.79 -10.54 -0.63
N SER A 259 -9.37 -11.49 0.19
CA SER A 259 -8.53 -12.61 -0.23
C SER A 259 -9.04 -13.90 0.38
N VAL A 260 -8.82 -15.02 -0.32
CA VAL A 260 -9.09 -16.35 0.22
C VAL A 260 -7.78 -16.90 0.74
N ILE A 261 -7.74 -17.20 2.03
CA ILE A 261 -6.57 -17.80 2.68
C ILE A 261 -6.86 -19.25 3.01
N GLU A 262 -5.81 -20.06 2.99
CA GLU A 262 -5.79 -21.39 3.59
C GLU A 262 -5.19 -21.26 4.99
N ALA A 263 -5.88 -21.81 5.97
CA ALA A 263 -5.47 -21.81 7.37
C ALA A 263 -5.76 -23.19 7.97
N VAL A 264 -5.01 -23.54 9.01
CA VAL A 264 -5.25 -24.75 9.79
C VAL A 264 -5.64 -24.29 11.19
N THR A 265 -6.76 -24.78 11.70
CA THR A 265 -7.24 -24.49 13.06
C THR A 265 -6.35 -25.11 14.12
N GLN A 266 -6.55 -24.74 15.40
CA GLN A 266 -5.81 -25.32 16.52
C GLN A 266 -5.94 -26.85 16.59
N ASP A 267 -7.07 -27.40 16.17
CA ASP A 267 -7.34 -28.84 16.16
C ASP A 267 -6.69 -29.57 14.96
N GLY A 268 -6.02 -28.84 14.06
CA GLY A 268 -5.44 -29.41 12.84
C GLY A 268 -6.41 -29.52 11.67
N ILE A 269 -7.60 -28.90 11.74
CA ILE A 269 -8.58 -28.94 10.64
C ILE A 269 -8.23 -27.86 9.61
N PRO A 270 -7.94 -28.23 8.35
CA PRO A 270 -7.69 -27.27 7.29
C PRO A 270 -9.00 -26.61 6.86
N ILE A 271 -8.97 -25.28 6.76
CA ILE A 271 -10.11 -24.44 6.36
C ILE A 271 -9.66 -23.40 5.33
N LYS A 272 -10.60 -22.98 4.47
CA LYS A 272 -10.42 -21.79 3.65
C LYS A 272 -11.24 -20.65 4.20
N ALA A 273 -10.64 -19.48 4.37
CA ALA A 273 -11.31 -18.31 4.93
C ALA A 273 -11.26 -17.16 3.93
N VAL A 274 -12.41 -16.55 3.67
CA VAL A 274 -12.50 -15.30 2.90
C VAL A 274 -12.29 -14.14 3.88
N VAL A 275 -11.13 -13.51 3.80
CA VAL A 275 -10.73 -12.40 4.65
C VAL A 275 -10.98 -11.09 3.91
N PHE A 276 -11.66 -10.15 4.58
CA PHE A 276 -11.90 -8.81 4.08
C PHE A 276 -11.08 -7.80 4.88
N ALA A 277 -10.46 -6.87 4.18
CA ALA A 277 -9.74 -5.75 4.76
C ALA A 277 -10.28 -4.43 4.18
N SER A 278 -10.61 -3.49 5.06
CA SER A 278 -10.97 -2.12 4.71
C SER A 278 -9.94 -1.17 5.29
N PHE A 279 -9.27 -0.40 4.42
CA PHE A 279 -8.16 0.47 4.81
C PHE A 279 -8.04 1.68 3.88
N ALA A 280 -7.32 2.71 4.34
CA ALA A 280 -6.91 3.85 3.54
C ALA A 280 -5.58 4.41 4.08
N ILE A 281 -4.97 5.34 3.35
CA ILE A 281 -3.94 6.21 3.94
C ILE A 281 -4.57 6.99 5.10
N ASP A 282 -3.89 6.99 6.26
CA ASP A 282 -4.39 7.65 7.46
C ASP A 282 -4.51 9.16 7.23
N ARG A 283 -5.71 9.70 7.50
CA ARG A 283 -6.03 11.12 7.35
C ARG A 283 -6.13 11.85 8.68
N ARG A 284 -6.11 11.12 9.80
CA ARG A 284 -6.29 11.68 11.14
C ARG A 284 -4.99 12.30 11.63
N PRO A 285 -5.05 13.44 12.35
CA PRO A 285 -3.87 13.95 13.04
C PRO A 285 -3.46 12.96 14.14
N TRP A 286 -2.16 12.66 14.22
CA TRP A 286 -1.63 11.81 15.27
C TRP A 286 -1.35 12.61 16.54
N THR A 287 -1.58 11.96 17.69
CA THR A 287 -1.11 12.52 18.97
C THR A 287 0.41 12.58 18.97
N ARG A 288 0.98 13.48 19.78
CA ARG A 288 2.44 13.65 19.84
C ARG A 288 3.14 12.33 20.23
N GLN A 289 2.59 11.61 21.21
CA GLN A 289 3.13 10.32 21.66
C GLN A 289 3.07 9.26 20.55
N GLN A 290 1.93 9.15 19.85
CA GLN A 290 1.79 8.21 18.74
C GLN A 290 2.77 8.54 17.60
N HIS A 291 2.91 9.81 17.24
CA HIS A 291 3.86 10.25 16.21
C HIS A 291 5.31 9.96 16.60
N GLU A 292 5.71 10.25 17.83
CA GLU A 292 7.06 9.94 18.34
C GLU A 292 7.33 8.42 18.31
N ALA A 293 6.39 7.60 18.78
CA ALA A 293 6.50 6.14 18.73
C ALA A 293 6.63 5.60 17.29
N LEU A 294 5.77 6.06 16.37
CA LEU A 294 5.80 5.63 14.97
C LEU A 294 7.03 6.14 14.21
N THR A 295 7.55 7.32 14.55
CA THR A 295 8.76 7.87 13.91
C THR A 295 10.01 7.10 14.33
N LEU A 296 10.06 6.56 15.56
CA LEU A 296 11.13 5.67 16.00
C LEU A 296 11.14 4.35 15.20
N LEU A 297 9.96 3.82 14.87
CA LEU A 297 9.82 2.60 14.07
C LEU A 297 10.09 2.86 12.58
N ASN A 298 9.67 4.01 12.06
CA ASN A 298 9.86 4.40 10.66
C ASN A 298 10.24 5.88 10.52
N PRO A 299 11.54 6.19 10.30
CA PRO A 299 12.01 7.57 10.13
C PRO A 299 11.38 8.33 8.95
N ALA A 300 10.80 7.64 7.97
CA ALA A 300 10.09 8.29 6.86
C ALA A 300 8.84 9.07 7.33
N LEU A 301 8.35 8.81 8.54
CA LEU A 301 7.20 9.47 9.16
C LEU A 301 7.54 10.75 9.94
N LYS A 302 8.78 11.27 9.85
CA LYS A 302 9.21 12.47 10.58
C LYS A 302 8.23 13.65 10.44
N ASP A 303 7.72 13.88 9.23
CA ASP A 303 6.79 14.98 8.92
C ASP A 303 5.33 14.51 8.79
N ALA A 304 4.98 13.36 9.36
CA ALA A 304 3.69 12.69 9.18
C ALA A 304 2.64 12.99 10.27
N ARG A 305 2.92 13.88 11.23
CA ARG A 305 2.02 14.12 12.38
C ARG A 305 0.63 14.60 11.94
N THR A 306 0.57 15.51 10.99
CA THR A 306 -0.68 16.04 10.42
C THR A 306 -0.66 15.91 8.89
N PRO A 307 -1.83 15.80 8.23
CA PRO A 307 -1.91 15.92 6.77
C PRO A 307 -1.31 17.26 6.31
N ASP A 308 -0.33 17.22 5.39
CA ASP A 308 0.31 18.42 4.82
C ASP A 308 -0.46 18.95 3.60
N VAL A 309 -1.24 18.09 2.93
CA VAL A 309 -2.12 18.46 1.83
C VAL A 309 -3.57 18.44 2.32
N LEU A 310 -4.09 19.63 2.62
CA LEU A 310 -5.47 19.84 3.10
C LEU A 310 -6.45 20.17 1.96
N GLY A 311 -5.95 20.44 0.76
CA GLY A 311 -6.77 20.78 -0.39
C GLY A 311 -7.58 19.59 -0.90
N GLY A 312 -8.90 19.75 -1.03
CA GLY A 312 -9.81 18.76 -1.64
C GLY A 312 -10.57 17.88 -0.64
N ARG A 313 -11.22 16.83 -1.16
CA ARG A 313 -12.07 15.92 -0.36
C ARG A 313 -11.28 14.86 0.43
N TYR A 314 -10.02 14.64 0.07
CA TYR A 314 -9.19 13.57 0.61
C TYR A 314 -7.87 14.14 1.13
N PRO A 315 -7.86 14.73 2.33
CA PRO A 315 -6.62 15.22 2.92
C PRO A 315 -5.66 14.06 3.19
N PHE A 316 -4.37 14.26 2.94
CA PHE A 316 -3.35 13.23 3.13
C PHE A 316 -2.01 13.83 3.58
N SER A 317 -1.13 12.98 4.11
CA SER A 317 0.26 13.33 4.41
C SER A 317 1.19 12.72 3.37
N ARG A 318 2.01 13.54 2.69
CA ARG A 318 3.04 13.06 1.76
C ARG A 318 4.02 12.10 2.42
N ALA A 319 4.36 12.32 3.68
CA ALA A 319 5.25 11.44 4.46
C ALA A 319 4.62 10.05 4.69
N ARG A 320 3.31 9.99 4.99
CA ARG A 320 2.56 8.73 5.14
C ARG A 320 2.50 7.94 3.83
N VAL A 321 2.16 8.62 2.73
CA VAL A 321 2.13 7.98 1.40
C VAL A 321 3.52 7.50 0.99
N ARG A 322 4.57 8.29 1.25
CA ARG A 322 5.96 7.89 1.01
C ARG A 322 6.32 6.64 1.81
N ALA A 323 5.95 6.57 3.09
CA ALA A 323 6.21 5.41 3.93
C ALA A 323 5.56 4.15 3.35
N ALA A 324 4.28 4.23 2.95
CA ALA A 324 3.58 3.13 2.29
C ALA A 324 4.28 2.66 1.00
N LEU A 325 4.67 3.59 0.13
CA LEU A 325 5.33 3.28 -1.15
C LEU A 325 6.77 2.79 -1.01
N THR A 326 7.47 3.13 0.08
CA THR A 326 8.85 2.66 0.30
C THR A 326 8.88 1.15 0.53
N ARG A 327 7.76 0.55 0.98
CA ARG A 327 7.69 -0.88 1.24
C ARG A 327 7.52 -1.73 -0.03
N THR A 328 6.85 -1.20 -1.05
CA THR A 328 6.60 -1.91 -2.31
C THR A 328 7.88 -2.04 -3.13
N SER A 329 8.75 -1.03 -3.12
CA SER A 329 9.98 -1.02 -3.91
C SER A 329 11.05 -2.02 -3.44
N ILE A 330 11.03 -2.46 -2.18
CA ILE A 330 12.09 -3.31 -1.60
C ILE A 330 11.83 -4.80 -1.86
N LEU A 331 10.58 -5.21 -2.06
CA LEU A 331 10.20 -6.62 -2.20
C LEU A 331 10.31 -7.15 -3.63
N ALA A 332 10.54 -6.29 -4.63
CA ALA A 332 10.86 -6.66 -6.00
C ALA A 332 12.34 -7.10 -6.14
N ASP A 333 12.85 -7.86 -5.16
CA ASP A 333 14.25 -8.24 -5.10
C ASP A 333 14.61 -9.25 -6.20
N SER A 334 15.72 -8.93 -6.84
CA SER A 334 16.41 -9.45 -8.02
C SER A 334 16.76 -10.94 -8.09
N ARG A 335 16.19 -11.81 -7.24
CA ARG A 335 16.61 -13.23 -7.13
C ARG A 335 15.92 -14.21 -8.06
N SER A 336 15.00 -13.75 -8.91
CA SER A 336 14.34 -14.60 -9.90
C SER A 336 14.66 -14.11 -11.30
N GLU A 337 15.88 -14.38 -11.77
CA GLU A 337 16.31 -14.11 -13.16
C GLU A 337 15.49 -14.89 -14.20
N GLU A 338 14.74 -15.91 -13.79
CA GLU A 338 13.94 -16.77 -14.68
C GLU A 338 12.44 -16.39 -14.81
N CYS A 339 11.97 -15.34 -14.15
CA CYS A 339 10.58 -14.89 -14.31
C CYS A 339 10.52 -13.56 -15.07
N GLU A 340 9.95 -13.57 -16.28
CA GLU A 340 9.92 -12.45 -17.24
C GLU A 340 9.38 -11.12 -16.70
N THR A 341 8.72 -11.09 -15.55
CA THR A 341 8.62 -9.91 -14.67
C THR A 341 8.05 -10.39 -13.32
N PRO A 342 8.78 -10.30 -12.19
CA PRO A 342 8.18 -10.63 -10.90
C PRO A 342 6.95 -9.73 -10.69
N PRO A 343 5.82 -10.28 -10.18
CA PRO A 343 4.61 -9.50 -10.00
C PRO A 343 4.91 -8.32 -9.07
N LEU A 344 4.76 -7.10 -9.59
CA LEU A 344 4.86 -5.87 -8.81
C LEU A 344 3.88 -5.95 -7.64
N LEU A 345 4.40 -6.11 -6.42
CA LEU A 345 3.58 -6.09 -5.21
C LEU A 345 3.20 -4.64 -4.90
N TYR A 346 1.93 -4.32 -5.07
CA TYR A 346 1.40 -2.98 -4.80
C TYR A 346 1.21 -2.75 -3.30
N TRP A 347 1.05 -1.49 -2.89
CA TRP A 347 1.00 -1.13 -1.47
C TRP A 347 -0.24 -1.73 -0.78
N ASP A 348 -1.36 -1.81 -1.50
CA ASP A 348 -2.63 -2.36 -1.02
C ASP A 348 -2.61 -3.90 -0.99
N ASP A 349 -1.87 -4.55 -1.89
CA ASP A 349 -1.60 -6.00 -1.80
C ASP A 349 -0.74 -6.32 -0.59
N TRP A 350 0.25 -5.48 -0.27
CA TRP A 350 1.05 -5.64 0.93
C TRP A 350 0.18 -5.56 2.20
N VAL A 351 -0.76 -4.62 2.25
CA VAL A 351 -1.72 -4.53 3.36
C VAL A 351 -2.53 -5.82 3.46
N LEU A 352 -3.07 -6.30 2.34
CA LEU A 352 -3.86 -7.53 2.30
C LEU A 352 -3.05 -8.72 2.79
N LYS A 353 -1.81 -8.89 2.32
CA LYS A 353 -0.89 -9.95 2.77
C LYS A 353 -0.64 -9.92 4.29
N ARG A 354 -0.51 -8.74 4.90
CA ARG A 354 -0.37 -8.61 6.36
C ARG A 354 -1.63 -9.03 7.11
N VAL A 355 -2.79 -8.65 6.57
CA VAL A 355 -4.08 -9.07 7.12
C VAL A 355 -4.26 -10.58 6.97
N GLU A 356 -3.86 -11.18 5.85
CA GLU A 356 -3.88 -12.63 5.65
C GLU A 356 -2.97 -13.38 6.64
N GLU A 357 -1.72 -12.92 6.81
CA GLU A 357 -0.78 -13.51 7.78
C GLU A 357 -1.35 -13.47 9.21
N ALA A 358 -1.90 -12.34 9.62
CA ALA A 358 -2.54 -12.22 10.93
C ALA A 358 -3.81 -13.08 11.04
N ALA A 359 -4.63 -13.17 10.00
CA ALA A 359 -5.81 -14.02 9.97
C ALA A 359 -5.44 -15.50 10.08
N ARG A 360 -4.43 -15.99 9.34
CA ARG A 360 -3.91 -17.36 9.47
C ARG A 360 -3.47 -17.65 10.90
N HIS A 361 -2.73 -16.71 11.51
CA HIS A 361 -2.28 -16.86 12.89
C HIS A 361 -3.44 -16.89 13.89
N VAL A 362 -4.44 -16.01 13.75
CA VAL A 362 -5.59 -15.97 14.67
C VAL A 362 -6.45 -17.22 14.52
N LEU A 363 -6.69 -17.68 13.30
CA LEU A 363 -7.44 -18.92 13.05
C LEU A 363 -6.71 -20.16 13.58
N ALA A 364 -5.38 -20.21 13.49
CA ALA A 364 -4.58 -21.31 14.03
C ALA A 364 -4.56 -21.38 15.56
N GLN A 365 -4.95 -20.29 16.24
CA GLN A 365 -5.06 -20.24 17.70
C GLN A 365 -6.45 -20.63 18.22
N ARG A 366 -7.41 -20.91 17.33
CA ARG A 366 -8.80 -21.21 17.69
C ARG A 366 -9.13 -22.64 17.31
N THR A 367 -9.86 -23.34 18.18
CA THR A 367 -10.47 -24.63 17.85
C THR A 367 -11.59 -24.43 16.84
N LEU A 368 -12.04 -25.52 16.20
CA LEU A 368 -13.15 -25.44 15.25
C LEU A 368 -14.39 -24.84 15.93
N ASP A 369 -14.79 -25.33 17.11
CA ASP A 369 -15.98 -24.85 17.82
C ASP A 369 -15.88 -23.35 18.18
N GLU A 370 -14.68 -22.88 18.56
CA GLU A 370 -14.42 -21.46 18.86
C GLU A 370 -14.53 -20.53 17.64
N LEU A 371 -14.54 -21.05 16.41
CA LEU A 371 -14.80 -20.23 15.22
C LEU A 371 -16.27 -19.81 15.13
N TRP A 372 -17.20 -20.55 15.76
CA TRP A 372 -18.62 -20.23 15.80
C TRP A 372 -19.09 -19.79 17.19
N ARG A 373 -18.42 -20.24 18.26
CA ARG A 373 -18.77 -19.89 19.64
C ARG A 373 -17.76 -18.90 20.23
N PRO A 374 -18.22 -17.71 20.68
CA PRO A 374 -17.33 -16.75 21.33
C PRO A 374 -16.76 -17.35 22.62
N LYS A 375 -15.57 -16.90 23.03
CA LYS A 375 -14.94 -17.40 24.26
C LYS A 375 -15.74 -16.99 25.50
N ASN A 376 -16.37 -15.82 25.44
CA ASN A 376 -17.28 -15.32 26.45
C ASN A 376 -18.70 -15.37 25.89
N ASP A 377 -19.50 -16.33 26.33
CA ASP A 377 -20.88 -16.52 25.88
C ASP A 377 -21.83 -15.56 26.62
N PHE A 378 -21.81 -14.29 26.24
CA PHE A 378 -22.78 -13.30 26.67
C PHE A 378 -23.77 -12.99 25.54
N GLU A 379 -24.95 -12.50 25.88
CA GLU A 379 -26.00 -12.19 24.90
C GLU A 379 -25.48 -11.16 23.86
N GLY A 380 -25.43 -11.56 22.59
CA GLY A 380 -24.90 -10.74 21.48
C GLY A 380 -23.41 -10.91 21.17
N ALA A 381 -22.69 -11.75 21.92
CA ALA A 381 -21.33 -12.13 21.58
C ALA A 381 -21.27 -12.90 20.25
N ASN A 382 -20.29 -12.59 19.41
CA ASN A 382 -20.08 -13.26 18.12
C ASN A 382 -18.59 -13.59 17.95
N ALA A 383 -18.28 -14.87 17.76
CA ALA A 383 -16.92 -15.36 17.55
C ALA A 383 -16.20 -14.63 16.41
N LEU A 384 -16.90 -14.30 15.32
CA LEU A 384 -16.32 -13.59 14.18
C LEU A 384 -15.91 -12.16 14.53
N ASN A 385 -16.59 -11.50 15.47
CA ASN A 385 -16.21 -10.19 15.96
C ASN A 385 -14.95 -10.26 16.84
N GLU A 386 -14.87 -11.25 17.73
CA GLU A 386 -13.65 -11.49 18.52
C GLU A 386 -12.44 -11.78 17.62
N ILE A 387 -12.64 -12.60 16.58
CA ILE A 387 -11.60 -12.91 15.58
C ILE A 387 -11.21 -11.64 14.80
N ALA A 388 -12.18 -10.84 14.37
CA ALA A 388 -11.92 -9.59 13.67
C ALA A 388 -11.11 -8.61 14.53
N ASP A 389 -11.46 -8.47 15.81
CA ASP A 389 -10.73 -7.62 16.75
C ASP A 389 -9.31 -8.14 17.00
N ALA A 390 -9.13 -9.46 17.13
CA ALA A 390 -7.82 -10.07 17.29
C ALA A 390 -6.92 -9.87 16.04
N ILE A 391 -7.48 -9.98 14.82
CA ILE A 391 -6.77 -9.69 13.57
C ILE A 391 -6.39 -8.22 13.52
N ARG A 392 -7.35 -7.33 13.82
CA ARG A 392 -7.14 -5.88 13.82
C ARG A 392 -6.04 -5.47 14.79
N GLN A 393 -6.10 -5.91 16.04
CA GLN A 393 -5.11 -5.57 17.08
C GLN A 393 -3.68 -5.97 16.68
N ARG A 394 -3.51 -7.11 16.00
CA ARG A 394 -2.20 -7.56 15.52
C ARG A 394 -1.65 -6.72 14.37
N VAL A 395 -2.52 -6.19 13.51
CA VAL A 395 -2.11 -5.56 12.24
C VAL A 395 -2.13 -4.03 12.32
N GLU A 396 -2.97 -3.44 13.17
CA GLU A 396 -3.20 -1.99 13.22
C GLU A 396 -1.91 -1.20 13.48
N THR A 397 -1.11 -1.60 14.48
CA THR A 397 0.17 -0.95 14.78
C THR A 397 1.14 -1.08 13.59
N LEU A 398 1.25 -2.28 13.01
CA LEU A 398 2.13 -2.53 11.87
C LEU A 398 1.75 -1.72 10.64
N LEU A 399 0.46 -1.46 10.39
CA LEU A 399 0.02 -0.62 9.26
C LEU A 399 0.20 0.87 9.55
N GLN A 400 0.01 1.28 10.80
CA GLN A 400 0.25 2.67 11.23
C GLN A 400 1.72 3.08 11.07
N GLU A 401 2.67 2.16 11.23
CA GLU A 401 4.10 2.36 10.93
C GLU A 401 4.37 2.78 9.48
N TYR A 402 3.43 2.53 8.56
CA TYR A 402 3.51 2.94 7.15
C TYR A 402 2.48 4.02 6.80
N GLY A 403 1.86 4.64 7.81
CA GLY A 403 0.86 5.70 7.62
C GLY A 403 -0.47 5.20 7.05
N ILE A 404 -0.79 3.92 7.22
CA ILE A 404 -2.02 3.29 6.73
C ILE A 404 -2.98 3.09 7.91
N GLN A 405 -4.23 3.50 7.74
CA GLN A 405 -5.30 3.29 8.69
C GLN A 405 -6.12 2.07 8.30
N LEU A 406 -6.19 1.09 9.20
CA LEU A 406 -7.09 -0.05 9.10
C LEU A 406 -8.45 0.32 9.72
N PHE A 407 -9.52 0.27 8.94
CA PHE A 407 -10.88 0.49 9.44
C PHE A 407 -11.51 -0.81 9.95
N SER A 408 -11.30 -1.91 9.21
CA SER A 408 -11.86 -3.21 9.52
C SER A 408 -10.99 -4.31 8.91
N ALA A 409 -10.80 -5.40 9.63
CA ALA A 409 -10.26 -6.66 9.11
C ALA A 409 -11.09 -7.81 9.70
N ARG A 410 -11.72 -8.63 8.86
CA ARG A 410 -12.60 -9.69 9.34
C ARG A 410 -12.59 -10.91 8.43
N VAL A 411 -12.86 -12.07 9.01
CA VAL A 411 -13.20 -13.28 8.24
C VAL A 411 -14.70 -13.23 7.96
N ALA A 412 -15.09 -13.13 6.69
CA ALA A 412 -16.51 -13.04 6.33
C ALA A 412 -17.16 -14.40 6.10
N ARG A 413 -16.39 -15.36 5.61
CA ARG A 413 -16.86 -16.72 5.34
C ARG A 413 -15.74 -17.71 5.57
N ILE A 414 -16.05 -18.79 6.28
CA ILE A 414 -15.19 -19.96 6.41
C ILE A 414 -15.83 -21.04 5.54
N MET A 415 -15.02 -21.67 4.69
CA MET A 415 -15.43 -22.71 3.76
C MET A 415 -14.60 -23.94 4.03
N PHE A 416 -15.28 -25.08 4.02
CA PHE A 416 -14.62 -26.38 4.00
C PHE A 416 -14.33 -26.78 2.55
N TRP A 417 -13.38 -27.70 2.39
CA TRP A 417 -12.90 -28.13 1.08
C TRP A 417 -14.01 -28.70 0.18
N ASP A 418 -15.00 -29.39 0.74
CA ASP A 418 -16.10 -29.95 -0.04
C ASP A 418 -17.02 -28.87 -0.61
N GLU A 419 -17.29 -27.80 0.15
CA GLU A 419 -18.10 -26.66 -0.33
C GLU A 419 -17.45 -25.93 -1.51
N MET A 420 -16.12 -25.89 -1.56
CA MET A 420 -15.39 -25.29 -2.68
C MET A 420 -15.60 -26.05 -3.98
N LYS A 421 -15.63 -27.40 -3.92
CA LYS A 421 -15.89 -28.23 -5.10
C LYS A 421 -17.27 -27.94 -5.65
N GLU A 422 -18.26 -27.88 -4.76
CA GLU A 422 -19.63 -27.55 -5.14
C GLU A 422 -19.72 -26.14 -5.73
N GLU A 423 -19.02 -25.15 -5.18
CA GLU A 423 -19.07 -23.78 -5.69
C GLU A 423 -18.40 -23.65 -7.08
N LYS A 424 -17.24 -24.28 -7.29
CA LYS A 424 -16.59 -24.35 -8.62
C LYS A 424 -17.47 -25.09 -9.63
N GLN A 425 -18.08 -26.20 -9.21
CA GLN A 425 -19.00 -26.98 -10.07
C GLN A 425 -20.26 -26.17 -10.41
N LYS A 426 -20.83 -25.43 -9.46
CA LYS A 426 -21.96 -24.50 -9.70
C LYS A 426 -21.59 -23.36 -10.65
N LYS A 427 -20.33 -22.90 -10.63
CA LYS A 427 -19.79 -21.91 -11.56
C LYS A 427 -19.44 -22.48 -12.94
N GLY A 428 -19.53 -23.81 -13.13
CA GLY A 428 -19.15 -24.48 -14.37
C GLY A 428 -17.65 -24.47 -14.67
N GLU A 429 -16.83 -24.14 -13.68
CA GLU A 429 -15.38 -24.07 -13.81
C GLU A 429 -14.81 -25.47 -13.60
N LYS A 430 -14.27 -26.07 -14.68
CA LYS A 430 -13.61 -27.38 -14.59
C LYS A 430 -12.33 -27.22 -13.78
N LEU A 431 -12.14 -28.05 -12.76
CA LEU A 431 -10.87 -28.13 -12.04
C LEU A 431 -9.78 -28.56 -13.01
N SER A 432 -8.58 -27.98 -12.87
CA SER A 432 -7.45 -28.48 -13.65
C SER A 432 -7.07 -29.90 -13.17
N PRO A 433 -6.48 -30.76 -14.02
CA PRO A 433 -6.06 -32.10 -13.59
C PRO A 433 -5.11 -32.09 -12.37
N GLN A 434 -4.25 -31.07 -12.27
CA GLN A 434 -3.37 -30.87 -11.11
C GLN A 434 -4.17 -30.51 -9.85
N GLU A 435 -5.21 -29.68 -9.98
CA GLU A 435 -6.11 -29.40 -8.86
C GLU A 435 -6.87 -30.65 -8.44
N GLU A 436 -7.37 -31.47 -9.37
CA GLU A 436 -8.05 -32.73 -9.05
C GLU A 436 -7.15 -33.73 -8.34
N GLU A 437 -5.89 -33.86 -8.77
CA GLU A 437 -4.91 -34.73 -8.12
C GLU A 437 -4.56 -34.23 -6.70
N ALA A 438 -4.29 -32.93 -6.56
CA ALA A 438 -4.06 -32.30 -5.25
C ALA A 438 -5.26 -32.51 -4.32
N LEU A 439 -6.47 -32.38 -4.84
CA LEU A 439 -7.73 -32.55 -4.12
C LEU A 439 -7.99 -34.00 -3.73
N SER A 440 -7.59 -34.96 -4.56
CA SER A 440 -7.67 -36.39 -4.26
C SER A 440 -6.70 -36.76 -3.13
N LYS A 441 -5.46 -36.28 -3.23
CA LYS A 441 -4.42 -36.48 -2.22
C LYS A 441 -4.82 -35.85 -0.88
N GLU A 442 -5.28 -34.61 -0.92
CA GLU A 442 -5.72 -33.89 0.27
C GLU A 442 -6.98 -34.50 0.90
N LYS A 443 -7.89 -35.07 0.10
CA LYS A 443 -9.03 -35.82 0.63
C LYS A 443 -8.58 -37.08 1.37
N ALA A 444 -7.62 -37.81 0.80
CA ALA A 444 -7.05 -39.00 1.45
C ALA A 444 -6.34 -38.63 2.77
N ASP A 445 -5.52 -37.57 2.75
CA ASP A 445 -4.83 -37.06 3.94
C ASP A 445 -5.84 -36.51 4.97
N GLY A 446 -6.89 -35.82 4.51
CA GLY A 446 -7.97 -35.28 5.31
C GLY A 446 -8.79 -36.36 6.02
N GLU A 447 -9.09 -37.47 5.35
CA GLU A 447 -9.76 -38.61 5.99
C GLU A 447 -8.91 -39.22 7.12
N ASP A 448 -7.58 -39.29 6.95
CA ASP A 448 -6.69 -39.76 8.01
C ASP A 448 -6.62 -38.77 9.19
N ILE A 449 -6.58 -37.46 8.90
CA ILE A 449 -6.65 -36.40 9.92
C ILE A 449 -7.98 -36.47 10.69
N ILE A 450 -9.11 -36.62 10.00
CA ILE A 450 -10.44 -36.75 10.62
C ILE A 450 -10.48 -37.99 11.52
N ARG A 451 -9.92 -39.12 11.08
CA ARG A 451 -9.85 -40.34 11.91
C ARG A 451 -9.01 -40.10 13.17
N LYS A 452 -7.85 -39.45 13.05
CA LYS A 452 -6.98 -39.10 14.18
C LYS A 452 -7.69 -38.13 15.15
N GLN A 453 -8.44 -37.17 14.64
CA GLN A 453 -9.21 -36.23 15.46
C GLN A 453 -10.38 -36.90 16.17
N ILE A 454 -11.15 -37.76 15.49
CA ILE A 454 -12.22 -38.54 16.12
C ILE A 454 -11.65 -39.41 17.24
N ALA A 455 -10.48 -40.02 17.03
CA ALA A 455 -9.80 -40.79 18.07
C ALA A 455 -9.36 -39.91 19.25
N ALA A 456 -8.80 -38.73 18.99
CA ALA A 456 -8.40 -37.77 20.02
C ALA A 456 -9.61 -37.26 20.82
N TRP A 457 -10.69 -36.84 20.14
CA TRP A 457 -11.94 -36.43 20.77
C TRP A 457 -12.58 -37.53 21.59
N ARG A 458 -12.59 -38.76 21.08
CA ARG A 458 -13.09 -39.92 21.82
C ARG A 458 -12.29 -40.13 23.10
N SER A 459 -10.97 -40.05 23.02
CA SER A 459 -10.11 -40.17 24.20
C SER A 459 -10.35 -39.05 25.22
N GLU A 460 -10.52 -37.80 24.77
CA GLU A 460 -10.82 -36.69 25.66
C GLU A 460 -12.21 -36.80 26.30
N TRP A 461 -13.23 -37.22 25.53
CA TRP A 461 -14.57 -37.47 26.06
C TRP A 461 -14.58 -38.62 27.06
N GLU A 462 -13.88 -39.71 26.78
CA GLU A 462 -13.71 -40.83 27.71
C GLU A 462 -13.01 -40.34 29.00
N ARG A 463 -12.00 -39.48 28.88
CA ARG A 463 -11.34 -38.84 30.04
C ARG A 463 -12.30 -37.97 30.84
N ARG A 464 -13.10 -37.11 30.20
CA ARG A 464 -14.09 -36.25 30.87
C ARG A 464 -15.19 -37.08 31.54
N CYS A 465 -15.76 -38.07 30.85
CA CYS A 465 -16.73 -39.00 31.43
C CYS A 465 -16.15 -39.73 32.66
N LYS A 466 -14.92 -40.24 32.57
CA LYS A 466 -14.26 -40.92 33.70
C LYS A 466 -14.01 -39.95 34.85
N ALA A 467 -13.58 -38.73 34.59
CA ALA A 467 -13.40 -37.70 35.61
C ALA A 467 -14.73 -37.36 36.31
N THR A 468 -15.81 -37.09 35.56
CA THR A 468 -17.14 -36.80 36.12
C THR A 468 -17.71 -37.98 36.89
N LEU A 469 -17.54 -39.22 36.41
CA LEU A 469 -17.96 -40.43 37.14
C LEU A 469 -17.16 -40.62 38.43
N THR A 470 -15.86 -40.35 38.42
CA THR A 470 -15.02 -40.46 39.61
C THR A 470 -15.38 -39.38 40.63
N GLN A 471 -15.63 -38.15 40.17
CA GLN A 471 -16.12 -37.05 40.99
C GLN A 471 -17.50 -37.36 41.60
N GLY A 472 -18.44 -37.86 40.78
CA GLY A 472 -19.77 -38.26 41.25
C GLY A 472 -19.72 -39.41 42.25
N LYS A 473 -18.82 -40.39 42.07
CA LYS A 473 -18.59 -41.46 43.07
C LYS A 473 -18.02 -40.91 44.37
N ALA A 474 -17.00 -40.05 44.29
CA ALA A 474 -16.40 -39.43 45.47
C ALA A 474 -17.42 -38.55 46.23
N GLU A 475 -18.28 -37.82 45.50
CA GLU A 475 -19.35 -37.02 46.09
C GLU A 475 -20.46 -37.88 46.70
N ALA A 476 -20.84 -38.98 46.05
CA ALA A 476 -21.79 -39.95 46.59
C ALA A 476 -21.26 -40.63 47.87
N GLU A 477 -19.98 -41.01 47.89
CA GLU A 477 -19.32 -41.55 49.09
C GLU A 477 -19.27 -40.51 50.21
N ARG A 478 -18.90 -39.26 49.89
CA ARG A 478 -18.93 -38.16 50.85
C ARG A 478 -20.31 -37.97 51.45
N LEU A 479 -21.36 -37.90 50.62
CA LEU A 479 -22.75 -37.77 51.10
C LEU A 479 -23.18 -38.95 51.97
N LYS A 480 -22.71 -40.17 51.65
CA LYS A 480 -22.95 -41.35 52.48
C LYS A 480 -22.30 -41.21 53.86
N TYR A 481 -21.04 -40.78 53.92
CA TYR A 481 -20.33 -40.54 55.18
C TYR A 481 -20.96 -39.41 55.99
N ASP A 482 -21.36 -38.31 55.33
CA ASP A 482 -22.06 -37.20 55.98
C ASP A 482 -23.40 -37.67 56.56
N ALA A 483 -24.20 -38.44 55.80
CA ALA A 483 -25.46 -39.00 56.28
C ALA A 483 -25.27 -39.98 57.46
N GLN A 484 -24.22 -40.81 57.42
CA GLN A 484 -23.87 -41.69 58.54
C GLN A 484 -23.48 -40.88 59.79
N ALA A 485 -22.64 -39.84 59.63
CA ALA A 485 -22.25 -38.96 60.73
C ALA A 485 -23.47 -38.24 61.34
N TYR A 486 -24.41 -37.77 60.51
CA TYR A 486 -25.66 -37.18 60.96
C TYR A 486 -26.54 -38.19 61.71
N ALA A 487 -26.67 -39.41 61.20
CA ALA A 487 -27.42 -40.48 61.88
C ALA A 487 -26.80 -40.81 63.25
N TYR A 488 -25.47 -40.89 63.34
CA TYR A 488 -24.78 -41.10 64.62
C TYR A 488 -24.95 -39.95 65.59
N LEU A 489 -24.87 -38.71 65.11
CA LEU A 489 -25.12 -37.54 65.95
C LEU A 489 -26.56 -37.53 66.48
N ALA A 490 -27.55 -37.80 65.62
CA ALA A 490 -28.95 -37.88 66.00
C ALA A 490 -29.19 -38.98 67.05
N LEU A 491 -28.56 -40.14 66.88
CA LEU A 491 -28.67 -41.25 67.81
C LEU A 491 -28.02 -40.92 69.17
N LEU A 492 -26.80 -40.37 69.16
CA LEU A 492 -26.14 -39.91 70.39
C LEU A 492 -26.95 -38.84 71.11
N THR A 493 -27.58 -37.92 70.36
CA THR A 493 -28.46 -36.89 70.92
C THR A 493 -29.70 -37.52 71.56
N ALA A 494 -30.37 -38.46 70.88
CA ALA A 494 -31.54 -39.17 71.42
C ALA A 494 -31.19 -39.96 72.69
N ILE A 495 -30.03 -40.62 72.74
CA ILE A 495 -29.57 -41.30 73.96
C ILE A 495 -29.35 -40.28 75.08
N ALA A 496 -28.62 -39.18 74.81
CA ALA A 496 -28.37 -38.14 75.81
C ALA A 496 -29.67 -37.53 76.36
N GLU A 497 -30.66 -37.30 75.49
CA GLU A 497 -31.95 -36.73 75.84
C GLU A 497 -32.80 -37.71 76.65
N SER A 498 -32.85 -38.98 76.26
CA SER A 498 -33.52 -40.04 77.05
C SER A 498 -32.92 -40.20 78.45
N LEU A 499 -31.59 -40.06 78.59
CA LEU A 499 -30.94 -40.12 79.90
C LEU A 499 -31.27 -38.89 80.75
N ARG A 500 -31.35 -37.72 80.13
CA ARG A 500 -31.81 -36.51 80.80
C ARG A 500 -33.27 -36.63 81.25
N GLU A 501 -34.11 -37.29 80.45
CA GLU A 501 -35.51 -37.55 80.79
C GLU A 501 -35.65 -38.55 81.94
N ILE A 502 -34.82 -39.59 81.99
CA ILE A 502 -34.75 -40.53 83.13
C ILE A 502 -34.33 -39.81 84.42
N ASP A 503 -33.33 -38.93 84.34
CA ASP A 503 -32.87 -38.11 85.47
C ASP A 503 -33.98 -37.18 86.01
N LEU A 504 -34.81 -36.64 85.10
CA LEU A 504 -35.96 -35.81 85.46
C LEU A 504 -37.13 -36.61 86.03
N GLN A 505 -37.35 -37.85 85.58
CA GLN A 505 -38.48 -38.70 86.02
C GLN A 505 -38.23 -39.40 87.36
N ASP A 506 -37.00 -39.82 87.65
CA ASP A 506 -36.66 -40.50 88.90
C ASP A 506 -35.30 -40.02 89.46
N PRO A 507 -35.30 -38.91 90.23
CA PRO A 507 -34.08 -38.31 90.75
C PRO A 507 -33.42 -39.15 91.86
N THR A 508 -34.02 -40.28 92.27
CA THR A 508 -33.44 -41.17 93.28
C THR A 508 -32.45 -42.17 92.69
N ILE A 509 -32.37 -42.29 91.36
CA ILE A 509 -31.42 -43.16 90.67
C ILE A 509 -30.01 -42.53 90.78
N PRO A 510 -29.03 -43.25 91.36
CA PRO A 510 -27.66 -42.75 91.45
C PRO A 510 -27.10 -42.45 90.05
N HIS A 511 -26.48 -41.29 89.85
CA HIS A 511 -25.86 -40.90 88.57
C HIS A 511 -24.86 -41.94 88.05
N SER A 512 -24.23 -42.72 88.94
CA SER A 512 -23.36 -43.84 88.57
C SER A 512 -24.09 -44.94 87.80
N THR A 513 -25.35 -45.21 88.13
CA THR A 513 -26.20 -46.20 87.44
C THR A 513 -26.57 -45.71 86.04
N ILE A 514 -26.88 -44.41 85.89
CA ILE A 514 -27.16 -43.75 84.60
C ILE A 514 -25.91 -43.79 83.71
N ALA A 515 -24.74 -43.48 84.26
CA ALA A 515 -23.46 -43.53 83.54
C ALA A 515 -23.10 -44.95 83.08
N ILE A 516 -23.34 -45.98 83.90
CA ILE A 516 -23.10 -47.38 83.53
C ILE A 516 -24.05 -47.83 82.42
N ARG A 517 -25.33 -47.44 82.49
CA ARG A 517 -26.32 -47.72 81.43
C ARG A 517 -25.95 -47.02 80.12
N PHE A 518 -25.49 -45.77 80.18
CA PHE A 518 -25.00 -45.03 79.01
C PHE A 518 -23.78 -45.70 78.40
N ALA A 519 -22.76 -46.03 79.22
CA ALA A 519 -21.57 -46.72 78.76
C ALA A 519 -21.92 -48.09 78.14
N GLY A 520 -22.89 -48.80 78.70
CA GLY A 520 -23.42 -50.05 78.15
C GLY A 520 -24.10 -49.88 76.79
N ALA A 521 -24.97 -48.86 76.66
CA ALA A 521 -25.63 -48.55 75.40
C ALA A 521 -24.63 -48.13 74.31
N LEU A 522 -23.64 -47.32 74.68
CA LEU A 522 -22.60 -46.84 73.78
C LEU A 522 -21.66 -47.97 73.35
N LYS A 523 -21.34 -48.90 74.27
CA LYS A 523 -20.59 -50.12 73.96
C LYS A 523 -21.35 -51.03 73.01
N ASN A 524 -22.63 -51.29 73.26
CA ASN A 524 -23.46 -52.12 72.36
C ASN A 524 -23.57 -51.49 70.97
N LEU A 525 -23.72 -50.17 70.90
CA LEU A 525 -23.75 -49.43 69.64
C LEU A 525 -22.41 -49.52 68.90
N LEU A 526 -21.28 -49.33 69.58
CA LEU A 526 -19.95 -49.52 68.98
C LEU A 526 -19.72 -50.95 68.50
N GLN A 527 -20.25 -51.95 69.22
CA GLN A 527 -20.14 -53.35 68.84
C GLN A 527 -20.97 -53.67 67.60
N GLN A 528 -22.18 -53.13 67.51
CA GLN A 528 -23.05 -53.24 66.32
C GLN A 528 -22.43 -52.53 65.10
N LEU A 529 -21.79 -51.37 65.32
CA LEU A 529 -21.03 -50.67 64.28
C LEU A 529 -19.80 -51.42 63.82
N SER A 530 -19.10 -52.09 64.74
CA SER A 530 -17.95 -52.93 64.41
C SER A 530 -18.35 -54.12 63.54
N GLU A 531 -19.55 -54.68 63.73
CA GLU A 531 -20.06 -55.80 62.92
C GLU A 531 -20.52 -55.35 61.52
N GLU A 532 -21.16 -54.18 61.40
CA GLU A 532 -21.52 -53.60 60.10
C GLU A 532 -20.29 -53.15 59.30
N THR A 533 -19.27 -52.58 59.96
CA THR A 533 -18.01 -52.22 59.28
C THR A 533 -17.19 -53.45 58.90
N ALA A 534 -17.17 -54.51 59.72
CA ALA A 534 -16.47 -55.76 59.39
C ALA A 534 -17.07 -56.52 58.20
N THR A 535 -18.37 -56.35 57.92
CA THR A 535 -19.05 -56.99 56.78
C THR A 535 -19.05 -56.13 55.52
N GLY A 536 -18.90 -54.80 55.64
CA GLY A 536 -18.87 -53.85 54.50
C GLY A 536 -17.47 -53.52 53.93
N PHE A 537 -16.38 -53.88 54.62
CA PHE A 537 -14.99 -53.58 54.21
C PHE A 537 -14.09 -54.73 53.68
N PRO A 538 -14.56 -55.89 53.14
CA PRO A 538 -13.63 -56.94 52.70
C PRO A 538 -12.70 -56.56 51.52
N ASP A 539 -13.10 -55.65 50.61
CA ASP A 539 -12.43 -55.53 49.30
C ASP A 539 -11.52 -54.31 49.10
N GLN A 540 -11.52 -53.29 49.99
CA GLN A 540 -10.69 -52.10 49.77
C GLN A 540 -9.23 -52.23 50.26
N LEU A 541 -8.92 -53.21 51.12
CA LEU A 541 -7.53 -53.49 51.52
C LEU A 541 -6.74 -54.27 50.45
N GLY A 542 -7.41 -54.84 49.44
CA GLY A 542 -6.76 -55.46 48.27
C GLY A 542 -6.17 -54.45 47.27
N LEU A 543 -6.63 -53.20 47.28
CA LEU A 543 -6.15 -52.14 46.37
C LEU A 543 -4.83 -51.48 46.80
N PHE A 544 -4.41 -51.65 48.05
CA PHE A 544 -3.11 -51.13 48.52
C PHE A 544 -1.92 -52.03 48.16
N ASN A 545 -2.13 -53.33 47.90
CA ASN A 545 -1.05 -54.24 47.50
C ASN A 545 -0.73 -54.20 45.99
N HIS A 546 -1.54 -53.53 45.17
CA HIS A 546 -1.30 -53.48 43.72
C HIS A 546 -0.47 -52.26 43.26
N PHE A 547 -0.27 -51.26 44.12
CA PHE A 547 0.49 -50.04 43.79
C PHE A 547 2.01 -50.14 44.02
N THR A 548 2.53 -51.27 44.50
CA THR A 548 3.97 -51.45 44.77
C THR A 548 4.71 -52.41 43.83
N SER A 549 4.10 -52.91 42.74
CA SER A 549 4.76 -53.89 41.85
C SER A 549 4.96 -53.49 40.38
N GLU A 550 4.62 -52.28 39.95
CA GLU A 550 4.92 -51.81 38.58
C GLU A 550 5.94 -50.67 38.63
N GLY A 551 7.21 -51.04 38.73
CA GLY A 551 8.31 -50.08 38.81
C GLY A 551 9.69 -50.67 38.52
N THR A 552 9.83 -51.71 37.70
CA THR A 552 11.12 -52.13 37.11
C THR A 552 10.94 -53.11 35.94
N SER A 553 10.88 -52.62 34.69
CA SER A 553 11.49 -53.29 33.52
C SER A 553 11.50 -52.36 32.29
N HIS A 554 12.71 -52.11 31.75
CA HIS A 554 13.13 -51.88 30.35
C HIS A 554 12.22 -51.03 29.41
N ASP A 555 12.66 -50.01 28.68
CA ASP A 555 13.97 -49.59 28.10
C ASP A 555 14.00 -48.06 27.92
#